data_AF-Q0FFH8-F1
#
_entry.id   AF-Q0FFH8-F1
#
_cell.length_a   1.000
_cell.length_b   1.000
_cell.length_c   1.000
_cell.angle_alpha   90.00
_cell.angle_beta   90.00
_cell.angle_gamma   90.00
#
_symmetry.space_group_name_H-M   'P 1'
#
loop_
_entity.id
_entity.type
_entity.pdbx_description
1 polymer ?
#
loop_
_entity_poly.entity_id
_entity_poly.type
_entity_poly.pdbx_seq_one_letter_code
_entity_poly.pdbx_strand_id
1 'polypeptide(L)' 'MTESPKCGCGRSPTGNCIGWHALSEEEYQEKKTAYEARQAQKS' A
#
# COMPACT_ATOMS: atom_id res chain seq x y z
N MET A 1 9.42 14.43 -15.22
CA MET A 1 9.06 13.01 -15.11
C MET A 1 9.25 12.63 -13.65
N THR A 2 8.22 12.75 -12.80
CA THR A 2 8.35 12.44 -11.37
C THR A 2 7.73 11.08 -11.14
N GLU A 3 8.51 10.03 -11.39
CA GLU A 3 8.11 8.66 -11.07
C GLU A 3 8.12 8.50 -9.55
N SER A 4 7.01 8.03 -8.97
CA SER A 4 6.97 7.67 -7.56
C SER A 4 8.03 6.58 -7.32
N PRO A 5 8.86 6.70 -6.25
CA PRO A 5 9.94 5.75 -6.03
C PRO A 5 9.37 4.34 -5.86
N LYS A 6 9.93 3.35 -6.56
CA LYS A 6 9.53 1.94 -6.42
C LYS A 6 9.78 1.49 -4.98
N CYS A 7 8.78 0.86 -4.33
CA CYS A 7 8.97 0.30 -2.99
C CYS A 7 9.52 -1.12 -3.10
N GLY A 8 10.77 -1.34 -2.70
CA GLY A 8 11.32 -2.69 -2.52
C GLY A 8 10.81 -3.41 -1.27
N CYS A 9 9.94 -2.77 -0.49
CA CYS A 9 9.45 -3.26 0.80
C CYS A 9 8.43 -4.41 0.69
N GLY A 10 7.86 -4.66 -0.50
CA GLY A 10 6.79 -5.66 -0.70
C GLY A 10 5.43 -5.31 -0.08
N ARG A 11 5.39 -4.33 0.83
CA ARG A 11 4.17 -3.88 1.52
C ARG A 11 3.32 -2.90 0.71
N SER A 12 3.76 -2.45 -0.47
CA SER A 12 2.95 -1.54 -1.29
C SER A 12 2.13 -2.32 -2.32
N PRO A 13 0.78 -2.25 -2.29
CA PRO A 13 -0.07 -2.89 -3.28
C PRO A 13 -0.01 -2.23 -4.67
N THR A 14 0.59 -1.04 -4.78
CA THR A 14 0.67 -0.27 -6.03
C THR A 14 2.04 -0.36 -6.73
N GLY A 15 3.00 -1.07 -6.14
CA GLY A 15 4.39 -1.14 -6.63
C GLY A 15 5.25 0.10 -6.32
N ASN A 16 4.63 1.22 -5.95
CA ASN A 16 5.30 2.47 -5.60
C ASN A 16 5.30 2.72 -4.09
N CYS A 17 6.26 3.47 -3.57
CA CYS A 17 6.30 3.83 -2.16
C CYS A 17 5.14 4.78 -1.82
N ILE A 18 4.23 4.30 -0.98
CA ILE A 18 3.05 5.04 -0.50
C ILE A 18 3.11 5.29 1.01
N GLY A 19 4.31 5.22 1.60
CA GLY A 19 4.52 5.38 3.05
C GLY A 19 4.19 4.14 3.90
N TRP A 20 3.78 3.03 3.28
CA TRP A 20 3.45 1.80 4.00
C TRP A 20 4.66 1.07 4.58
N HIS A 21 5.88 1.44 4.17
CA HIS A 21 7.11 0.85 4.71
C HIS A 21 7.35 1.18 6.19
N ALA A 22 6.80 2.31 6.67
CA ALA A 22 6.98 2.78 8.03
C ALA A 22 5.89 2.26 8.98
N LEU A 23 4.90 1.54 8.45
CA LEU A 23 3.80 1.00 9.25
C LEU A 23 4.25 -0.21 10.04
N SER A 24 3.75 -0.30 11.27
CA SER A 24 3.78 -1.54 12.05
C SER A 24 2.92 -2.62 11.38
N GLU A 25 3.11 -3.88 11.79
CA GLU A 25 2.34 -5.01 11.24
C GLU A 25 0.82 -4.78 11.36
N GLU A 26 0.35 -4.33 12.52
CA GLU A 26 -1.06 -4.03 12.79
C GLU A 26 -1.60 -2.94 11.85
N GLU A 27 -0.93 -1.79 11.78
CA GLU A 27 -1.35 -0.68 10.90
C GLU A 27 -1.34 -1.07 9.42
N TYR A 28 -0.37 -1.89 9.02
CA TYR A 28 -0.29 -2.42 7.67
C TYR A 28 -1.51 -3.31 7.37
N GLN A 29 -1.88 -4.22 8.28
CA GLN A 29 -3.04 -5.09 8.08
C GLN A 29 -4.35 -4.30 8.00
N GLU A 30 -4.55 -3.31 8.87
CA GLU A 30 -5.75 -2.46 8.83
C GLU A 30 -5.84 -1.68 7.51
N LYS A 31 -4.75 -1.03 7.10
CA LYS A 31 -4.70 -0.26 5.84
C LYS A 31 -4.82 -1.17 4.61
N LYS A 32 -4.22 -2.36 4.63
CA LYS A 32 -4.33 -3.35 3.57
C LYS A 32 -5.78 -3.81 3.41
N THR A 33 -6.43 -4.17 4.50
CA THR A 33 -7.83 -4.60 4.51
C THR A 33 -8.75 -3.49 3.96
N ALA A 34 -8.57 -2.26 4.44
CA ALA A 34 -9.32 -1.11 3.94
C ALA A 34 -9.04 -0.82 2.45
N TYR A 35 -7.81 -1.02 1.99
CA TYR A 35 -7.43 -0.87 0.59
C TYR A 35 -8.08 -1.94 -0.29
N GLU A 36 -8.00 -3.21 0.10
CA GLU A 36 -8.61 -4.34 -0.61
C GLU A 36 -10.14 -4.20 -0.67
N ALA A 37 -10.80 -3.80 0.42
CA ALA A 37 -12.23 -3.55 0.45
C ALA A 37 -12.64 -2.38 -0.46
N ARG A 38 -11.84 -1.32 -0.53
CA ARG A 38 -12.08 -0.20 -1.46
C ARG A 38 -11.86 -0.59 -2.91
N GLN A 39 -10.88 -1.45 -3.19
CA GLN A 39 -10.62 -1.98 -4.52
C GLN A 39 -11.77 -2.89 -4.99
N ALA A 40 -12.25 -3.79 -4.14
CA ALA A 40 -13.37 -4.67 -4.44
C ALA A 40 -14.69 -3.93 -4.72
N GLN A 41 -14.88 -2.74 -4.12
CA GLN A 41 -16.03 -1.87 -4.40
C GLN A 41 -15.88 -1.04 -5.67
N LYS A 42 -14.66 -0.99 -6.24
CA LYS A 42 -14.35 -0.22 -7.46
C LYS A 42 -14.42 -1.07 -8.73
N SER A 43 -14.60 -2.38 -8.58
CA SER A 43 -14.82 -3.37 -9.65
C SER A 43 -16.28 -3.55 -10.02
#